data_AF-A0A2T0RDR8-F1
#
_entry.id   AF-A0A2T0RDR8-F1
#
_cell.length_a   1.000
_cell.length_b   1.000
_cell.length_c   1.000
_cell.angle_alpha   90.00
_cell.angle_beta   90.00
_cell.angle_gamma   90.00
#
_symmetry.space_group_name_H-M   'P 1'
#
loop_
_entity.id
_entity.type
_entity.pdbx_description
1 polymer ?
#
loop_
_entity_poly.entity_id
_entity_poly.type
_entity_poly.pdbx_seq_one_letter_code
_entity_poly.pdbx_strand_id
1 'polypeptide(L)'
;MKLSRFVAALGAAVTGAVLAAAPPAAAAAPEVPGVPLGVQQVRSTANAAQTDVFWKPATYAARYRVKVTDAGSTVGNYLVPATAARTADGRYRVAVSTPNKCSTYRITVRAEDALGQGADISVTEKSLAPTIVTKARAYRGADRTRATFEMAAPQWKGYLGPTGGARADDLKKPTISVVTQLQLVRLVDGKVISTVTTTQTGWAGAKLTRTYTGLEAKRAYVLKVTTANGWGTCTRQDGKILLNAVPA
;
A
#
# COMPACT_ATOMS: atom_id res chain seq x y z
N MET A 1 -63.76 -8.68 -86.22
CA MET A 1 -64.91 -8.10 -85.49
C MET A 1 -65.63 -9.19 -84.74
N LYS A 2 -65.62 -9.19 -83.40
CA LYS A 2 -66.70 -9.66 -82.51
C LYS A 2 -66.31 -9.37 -81.06
N LEU A 3 -67.14 -8.56 -80.41
CA LEU A 3 -67.14 -8.29 -78.98
C LEU A 3 -67.72 -9.49 -78.22
N SER A 4 -67.23 -9.73 -77.01
CA SER A 4 -68.11 -10.02 -75.86
C SER A 4 -67.40 -9.75 -74.53
N ARG A 5 -68.12 -9.03 -73.68
CA ARG A 5 -67.77 -8.58 -72.33
C ARG A 5 -67.96 -9.72 -71.33
N PHE A 6 -67.20 -9.72 -70.23
CA PHE A 6 -67.75 -9.93 -68.89
C PHE A 6 -66.87 -9.24 -67.83
N VAL A 7 -67.54 -8.53 -66.93
CA VAL A 7 -67.01 -7.79 -65.79
C VAL A 7 -66.89 -8.74 -64.60
N ALA A 8 -65.81 -8.65 -63.85
CA ALA A 8 -65.78 -8.99 -62.43
C ALA A 8 -64.80 -8.07 -61.71
N ALA A 9 -65.33 -7.21 -60.85
CA ALA A 9 -64.56 -6.44 -59.89
C ALA A 9 -64.41 -7.28 -58.61
N LEU A 10 -63.20 -7.35 -58.04
CA LEU A 10 -62.96 -7.27 -56.59
C LEU A 10 -61.46 -7.18 -56.32
N GLY A 11 -61.08 -6.24 -55.46
CA GLY A 11 -59.71 -5.81 -55.26
C GLY A 11 -58.84 -6.76 -54.45
N ALA A 12 -57.53 -6.58 -54.59
CA ALA A 12 -56.54 -7.05 -53.64
C ALA A 12 -55.43 -5.99 -53.53
N ALA A 13 -55.04 -5.74 -52.28
CA ALA A 13 -54.25 -4.61 -51.82
C ALA A 13 -52.85 -4.52 -52.44
N VAL A 14 -52.43 -3.28 -52.73
CA VAL A 14 -51.03 -2.93 -53.01
C VAL A 14 -50.27 -3.03 -51.69
N THR A 15 -49.54 -4.13 -51.48
CA THR A 15 -48.52 -4.21 -50.45
C THR A 15 -47.32 -3.38 -50.90
N GLY A 16 -47.29 -2.12 -50.46
CA GLY A 16 -46.11 -1.27 -50.56
C GLY A 16 -44.95 -1.92 -49.81
N ALA A 17 -43.98 -2.45 -50.54
CA ALA A 17 -42.70 -2.85 -50.00
C ALA A 17 -41.92 -1.58 -49.59
N VAL A 18 -42.11 -1.16 -48.35
CA VAL A 18 -41.22 -0.21 -47.69
C VAL A 18 -39.89 -0.94 -47.52
N LEU A 19 -38.91 -0.60 -48.36
CA LEU A 19 -37.50 -0.84 -48.08
C LEU A 19 -37.18 -0.12 -46.76
N ALA A 20 -37.32 -0.82 -45.65
CA ALA A 20 -36.83 -0.36 -44.37
C ALA A 20 -35.30 -0.32 -44.47
N ALA A 21 -34.77 0.88 -44.71
CA ALA A 21 -33.35 1.14 -44.54
C ALA A 21 -32.98 0.66 -43.14
N ALA A 22 -32.05 -0.30 -43.06
CA ALA A 22 -31.51 -0.75 -41.80
C ALA A 22 -31.05 0.50 -41.02
N PRO A 23 -31.48 0.69 -39.76
CA PRO A 23 -31.02 1.83 -38.99
C PRO A 23 -29.49 1.78 -38.97
N PRO A 24 -28.79 2.90 -39.26
CA PRO A 24 -27.35 2.94 -39.12
C PRO A 24 -27.02 2.45 -37.72
N ALA A 25 -26.14 1.45 -37.61
CA ALA A 25 -25.63 0.98 -36.34
C ALA A 25 -25.20 2.21 -35.55
N ALA A 26 -25.88 2.47 -34.43
CA ALA A 26 -25.55 3.59 -33.57
C ALA A 26 -24.08 3.41 -33.20
N ALA A 27 -23.23 4.29 -33.73
CA ALA A 27 -21.86 4.38 -33.27
C ALA A 27 -21.94 4.64 -31.77
N ALA A 28 -21.49 3.67 -30.96
CA ALA A 28 -21.40 3.84 -29.53
C ALA A 28 -20.74 5.21 -29.29
N ALA A 29 -21.38 6.05 -28.48
CA ALA A 29 -20.85 7.37 -28.19
C ALA A 29 -19.39 7.21 -27.71
N PRO A 30 -18.50 8.15 -28.03
CA PRO A 30 -17.14 8.14 -27.50
C PRO A 30 -17.20 8.11 -25.96
N GLU A 31 -17.00 6.93 -25.38
CA GLU A 31 -17.09 6.69 -23.94
C GLU A 31 -15.70 6.76 -23.32
N VAL A 32 -15.57 7.57 -22.26
CA VAL A 32 -14.35 7.62 -21.45
C VAL A 32 -14.02 6.22 -20.92
N PRO A 33 -12.74 5.81 -20.85
CA PRO A 33 -12.38 4.46 -20.43
C PRO A 33 -12.95 4.08 -19.07
N GLY A 34 -13.35 2.82 -18.95
CA GLY A 34 -13.84 2.26 -17.69
C GLY A 34 -12.76 2.20 -16.60
N VAL A 35 -13.20 1.96 -15.37
CA VAL A 35 -12.30 1.81 -14.22
C VAL A 35 -11.58 0.46 -14.29
N PRO A 36 -10.24 0.40 -14.16
CA PRO A 36 -9.51 -0.86 -14.07
C PRO A 36 -10.00 -1.72 -12.90
N LEU A 37 -10.34 -2.99 -13.14
CA LEU A 37 -10.91 -3.87 -12.13
C LEU A 37 -9.87 -4.80 -11.51
N GLY A 38 -10.11 -5.21 -10.25
CA GLY A 38 -9.30 -6.23 -9.57
C GLY A 38 -7.84 -5.83 -9.40
N VAL A 39 -7.56 -4.55 -9.15
CA VAL A 39 -6.20 -4.06 -8.92
C VAL A 39 -5.62 -4.74 -7.69
N GLN A 40 -4.48 -5.39 -7.85
CA GLN A 40 -3.76 -6.09 -6.81
C GLN A 40 -2.28 -5.73 -6.89
N GLN A 41 -1.64 -5.57 -5.74
CA GLN A 41 -0.22 -5.35 -5.59
C GLN A 41 0.42 -6.53 -4.84
N VAL A 42 1.57 -6.98 -5.32
CA VAL A 42 2.38 -8.02 -4.71
C VAL A 42 3.83 -7.56 -4.74
N ARG A 43 4.38 -7.25 -3.57
CA ARG A 43 5.80 -6.97 -3.47
C ARG A 43 6.64 -8.19 -3.82
N SER A 44 7.63 -8.01 -4.68
CA SER A 44 8.42 -9.10 -5.25
C SER A 44 9.29 -9.75 -4.19
N THR A 45 9.30 -11.08 -4.13
CA THR A 45 10.22 -11.86 -3.30
C THR A 45 11.64 -11.88 -3.86
N ALA A 46 11.79 -11.76 -5.18
CA ALA A 46 13.07 -11.72 -5.86
C ALA A 46 13.75 -10.34 -5.73
N ASN A 47 12.96 -9.27 -5.65
CA ASN A 47 13.47 -7.91 -5.47
C ASN A 47 12.52 -7.09 -4.58
N ALA A 48 12.84 -6.96 -3.30
CA ALA A 48 12.02 -6.22 -2.34
C ALA A 48 11.91 -4.71 -2.64
N ALA A 49 12.77 -4.17 -3.51
CA ALA A 49 12.68 -2.80 -4.02
C ALA A 49 11.66 -2.65 -5.16
N GLN A 50 10.92 -3.71 -5.49
CA GLN A 50 9.91 -3.72 -6.55
C GLN A 50 8.58 -4.32 -6.10
N THR A 51 7.51 -3.79 -6.68
CA THR A 51 6.15 -4.29 -6.48
C THR A 51 5.53 -4.62 -7.83
N ASP A 52 5.06 -5.85 -7.99
CA ASP A 52 4.25 -6.24 -9.13
C ASP A 52 2.81 -5.78 -8.93
N VAL A 53 2.28 -5.07 -9.92
CA VAL A 53 0.90 -4.57 -9.93
C VAL A 53 0.14 -5.29 -11.02
N PHE A 54 -1.02 -5.81 -10.66
CA PHE A 54 -1.90 -6.58 -11.53
C PHE A 54 -3.26 -5.93 -11.61
N TRP A 55 -3.88 -5.94 -12.80
CA TRP A 55 -5.26 -5.48 -12.99
C TRP A 55 -5.89 -6.16 -14.20
N LYS A 56 -7.22 -6.19 -14.24
CA LYS A 56 -7.97 -6.65 -15.41
C LYS A 56 -8.14 -5.51 -16.43
N PRO A 57 -8.27 -5.83 -17.72
CA PRO A 57 -8.55 -4.82 -18.74
C PRO A 57 -9.82 -4.02 -18.43
N ALA A 58 -9.76 -2.71 -18.67
CA ALA A 58 -10.91 -1.82 -18.68
C ALA A 58 -11.45 -1.68 -20.12
N THR A 59 -12.75 -1.40 -20.26
CA THR A 59 -13.38 -1.09 -21.55
C THR A 59 -12.83 0.22 -22.11
N TYR A 60 -12.68 0.28 -23.43
CA TYR A 60 -12.22 1.45 -24.20
C TYR A 60 -10.83 2.01 -23.85
N ALA A 61 -10.07 1.34 -22.99
CA ALA A 61 -8.73 1.76 -22.62
C ALA A 61 -7.74 1.56 -23.79
N ALA A 62 -7.08 2.64 -24.24
CA ALA A 62 -5.95 2.54 -25.16
C ALA A 62 -4.63 2.29 -24.43
N ARG A 63 -4.50 2.80 -23.21
CA ARG A 63 -3.34 2.62 -22.32
C ARG A 63 -3.75 2.73 -20.86
N TYR A 64 -2.83 2.36 -19.98
CA TYR A 64 -2.95 2.48 -18.54
C TYR A 64 -1.81 3.33 -18.01
N ARG A 65 -2.11 4.19 -17.05
CA ARG A 65 -1.10 4.90 -16.27
C ARG A 65 -1.07 4.33 -14.86
N VAL A 66 0.11 3.90 -14.43
CA VAL A 66 0.37 3.44 -13.07
C VAL A 66 1.26 4.45 -12.37
N LYS A 67 0.70 5.15 -11.40
CA LYS A 67 1.41 6.18 -10.62
C LYS A 67 1.76 5.63 -9.25
N VAL A 68 3.01 5.76 -8.84
CA VAL A 68 3.48 5.39 -7.51
C VAL A 68 3.80 6.64 -6.72
N THR A 69 3.26 6.72 -5.52
CA THR A 69 3.46 7.85 -4.61
C THR A 69 3.95 7.39 -3.25
N ASP A 70 4.87 8.14 -2.68
CA ASP A 70 5.39 7.99 -1.31
C ASP A 70 5.17 9.29 -0.55
N ALA A 71 4.44 9.23 0.56
CA ALA A 71 4.09 10.38 1.39
C ALA A 71 3.54 11.59 0.58
N GLY A 72 2.76 11.32 -0.49
CA GLY A 72 2.18 12.34 -1.37
C GLY A 72 3.06 12.77 -2.55
N SER A 73 4.35 12.44 -2.55
CA SER A 73 5.26 12.73 -3.66
C SER A 73 5.23 11.61 -4.69
N THR A 74 5.26 11.95 -5.98
CA THR A 74 5.32 10.95 -7.06
C THR A 74 6.74 10.43 -7.19
N VAL A 75 6.94 9.13 -7.00
CA VAL A 75 8.24 8.46 -7.07
C VAL A 75 8.40 7.61 -8.34
N GLY A 76 7.29 7.33 -9.03
CA GLY A 76 7.30 6.58 -10.28
C GLY A 76 6.02 6.81 -11.06
N ASN A 77 6.13 6.77 -12.39
CA ASN A 77 5.00 6.85 -13.29
C ASN A 77 5.28 5.93 -14.49
N TYR A 78 4.37 5.00 -14.74
CA TYR A 78 4.52 3.95 -15.75
C TYR A 78 3.36 4.02 -16.72
N LEU A 79 3.65 3.87 -18.01
CA LEU A 79 2.65 3.78 -19.06
C LEU A 79 2.68 2.37 -19.64
N VAL A 80 1.51 1.72 -19.66
CA VAL A 80 1.34 0.36 -20.17
C VAL A 80 0.31 0.41 -21.31
N PRO A 81 0.68 0.12 -22.56
CA PRO A 81 -0.30 0.11 -23.65
C PRO A 81 -1.31 -1.04 -23.47
N ALA A 82 -2.54 -0.86 -23.95
CA ALA A 82 -3.55 -1.93 -23.89
C ALA A 82 -3.24 -3.13 -24.83
N THR A 83 -2.23 -3.00 -25.68
CA THR A 83 -1.65 -4.07 -26.49
C THR A 83 -0.54 -4.85 -25.77
N ALA A 84 -0.17 -4.45 -24.55
CA ALA A 84 0.85 -5.15 -23.78
C ALA A 84 0.44 -6.60 -23.51
N ALA A 85 1.45 -7.49 -23.46
CA ALA A 85 1.26 -8.89 -23.13
C ALA A 85 0.58 -9.04 -21.76
N ARG A 86 -0.37 -9.96 -21.68
CA ARG A 86 -1.13 -10.27 -20.46
C ARG A 86 -0.59 -11.56 -19.85
N THR A 87 -0.78 -11.71 -18.55
CA THR A 87 -0.55 -12.97 -17.84
C THR A 87 -1.54 -14.03 -18.31
N ALA A 88 -1.26 -15.30 -18.00
CA ALA A 88 -2.10 -16.43 -18.44
C ALA A 88 -3.56 -16.35 -17.95
N ASP A 89 -3.80 -15.68 -16.83
CA ASP A 89 -5.11 -15.39 -16.25
C ASP A 89 -5.76 -14.09 -16.79
N GLY A 90 -5.20 -13.51 -17.86
CA GLY A 90 -5.77 -12.38 -18.58
C GLY A 90 -5.56 -11.00 -17.91
N ARG A 91 -4.68 -10.89 -16.93
CA ARG A 91 -4.36 -9.62 -16.25
C ARG A 91 -3.15 -8.93 -16.90
N TYR A 92 -3.10 -7.62 -16.78
CA TYR A 92 -1.83 -6.90 -16.99
C TYR A 92 -0.94 -7.07 -15.77
N ARG A 93 0.37 -6.96 -16.00
CA ARG A 93 1.39 -6.92 -14.96
C ARG A 93 2.37 -5.79 -15.27
N VAL A 94 2.70 -4.99 -14.28
CA VAL A 94 3.87 -4.10 -14.34
C VAL A 94 4.63 -4.15 -13.03
N ALA A 95 5.95 -4.26 -13.12
CA ALA A 95 6.84 -4.12 -11.96
C ALA A 95 7.13 -2.64 -11.74
N VAL A 96 6.72 -2.10 -10.59
CA VAL A 96 6.97 -0.71 -10.20
C VAL A 96 8.04 -0.63 -9.12
N SER A 97 8.78 0.48 -9.11
CA SER A 97 9.84 0.75 -8.14
C SER A 97 9.26 1.17 -6.79
N THR A 98 9.64 0.45 -5.75
CA THR A 98 9.31 0.71 -4.33
C THR A 98 10.58 0.52 -3.48
N PRO A 99 11.60 1.38 -3.60
CA PRO A 99 12.93 1.10 -3.06
C PRO A 99 13.03 1.23 -1.54
N ASN A 100 12.22 2.09 -0.93
CA ASN A 100 12.26 2.36 0.50
C ASN A 100 11.41 1.34 1.27
N LYS A 101 12.08 0.47 2.01
CA LYS A 101 11.47 -0.51 2.92
C LYS A 101 10.67 0.09 4.08
N CYS A 102 10.90 1.37 4.38
CA CYS A 102 10.21 2.10 5.45
C CYS A 102 8.99 2.89 4.95
N SER A 103 8.85 3.04 3.65
CA SER A 103 7.75 3.79 3.05
C SER A 103 6.53 2.93 2.85
N THR A 104 5.37 3.56 2.98
CA THR A 104 4.10 3.02 2.50
C THR A 104 3.82 3.70 1.17
N TYR A 105 3.69 2.91 0.11
CA TYR A 105 3.45 3.43 -1.23
C TYR A 105 1.97 3.36 -1.58
N ARG A 106 1.43 4.43 -2.14
CA ARG A 106 0.13 4.40 -2.82
C ARG A 106 0.37 4.24 -4.31
N ILE A 107 -0.16 3.17 -4.87
CA ILE A 107 -0.08 2.80 -6.28
C ILE A 107 -1.47 3.03 -6.87
N THR A 108 -1.56 3.90 -7.86
CA THR A 108 -2.81 4.22 -8.54
C THR A 108 -2.75 3.72 -9.98
N VAL A 109 -3.78 3.00 -10.42
CA VAL A 109 -3.95 2.52 -11.79
C VAL A 109 -5.17 3.20 -12.38
N ARG A 110 -5.01 3.74 -13.60
CA ARG A 110 -6.10 4.35 -14.35
C ARG A 110 -6.01 4.04 -15.83
N ALA A 111 -7.15 3.95 -16.49
CA ALA A 111 -7.23 3.80 -17.93
C ALA A 111 -7.24 5.17 -18.62
N GLU A 112 -6.60 5.27 -19.77
CA GLU A 112 -6.58 6.49 -20.60
C GLU A 112 -6.79 6.11 -22.07
N ASP A 113 -7.43 6.99 -22.82
CA ASP A 113 -7.59 6.91 -24.26
C ASP A 113 -7.43 8.31 -24.91
N ALA A 114 -7.87 8.45 -26.16
CA ALA A 114 -7.85 9.72 -26.87
C ALA A 114 -8.90 10.73 -26.36
N LEU A 115 -9.97 10.24 -25.72
CA LEU A 115 -11.12 11.03 -25.27
C LEU A 115 -10.94 11.53 -23.84
N GLY A 116 -10.15 10.84 -23.02
CA GLY A 116 -9.85 11.29 -21.67
C GLY A 116 -9.22 10.22 -20.77
N GLN A 117 -9.44 10.41 -19.47
CA GLN A 117 -8.94 9.53 -18.41
C GLN A 117 -10.14 8.98 -17.64
N GLY A 118 -10.17 7.67 -17.47
CA GLY A 118 -11.12 6.99 -16.60
C GLY A 118 -10.83 7.25 -15.13
N ALA A 119 -11.73 6.79 -14.26
CA ALA A 119 -11.52 6.91 -12.81
C ALA A 119 -10.35 6.03 -12.31
N ASP A 120 -9.70 6.52 -11.25
CA ASP A 120 -8.52 5.94 -10.63
C ASP A 120 -8.91 4.85 -9.61
N ILE A 121 -8.21 3.71 -9.62
CA ILE A 121 -8.16 2.79 -8.48
C ILE A 121 -6.82 2.90 -7.80
N SER A 122 -6.83 2.98 -6.47
CA SER A 122 -5.59 2.99 -5.67
C SER A 122 -5.50 1.78 -4.75
N VAL A 123 -4.29 1.25 -4.64
CA VAL A 123 -3.91 0.21 -3.68
C VAL A 123 -2.72 0.69 -2.87
N THR A 124 -2.62 0.21 -1.63
CA THR A 124 -1.56 0.62 -0.70
C THR A 124 -0.59 -0.53 -0.47
N GLU A 125 0.63 -0.37 -0.96
CA GLU A 125 1.76 -1.25 -0.64
C GLU A 125 2.37 -0.82 0.70
N LYS A 126 2.47 -1.76 1.63
CA LYS A 126 2.84 -1.45 3.02
C LYS A 126 4.36 -1.45 3.19
N SER A 127 4.84 -0.81 4.26
CA SER A 127 6.25 -0.87 4.64
C SER A 127 6.66 -2.31 5.00
N LEU A 128 7.90 -2.68 4.71
CA LEU A 128 8.49 -3.97 5.06
C LEU A 128 9.20 -3.95 6.42
N ALA A 129 9.84 -2.84 6.74
CA ALA A 129 10.50 -2.66 8.02
C ALA A 129 9.51 -2.07 9.05
N PRO A 130 9.69 -2.38 10.35
CA PRO A 130 8.83 -1.85 11.41
C PRO A 130 8.92 -0.33 11.48
N THR A 131 7.76 0.30 11.56
CA THR A 131 7.61 1.75 11.80
C THR A 131 7.27 2.01 13.26
N ILE A 132 7.69 3.18 13.78
CA ILE A 132 7.36 3.82 15.07
C ILE A 132 7.13 2.89 16.27
N VAL A 133 7.91 3.14 17.33
CA VAL A 133 7.57 2.72 18.70
C VAL A 133 6.26 3.40 19.10
N THR A 134 5.18 2.62 19.23
CA THR A 134 3.89 3.16 19.67
C THR A 134 3.74 3.05 21.18
N LYS A 135 2.98 3.99 21.78
CA LYS A 135 2.62 3.98 23.21
C LYS A 135 3.84 3.86 24.14
N ALA A 136 4.96 4.48 23.74
CA ALA A 136 6.17 4.52 24.55
C ALA A 136 5.97 5.50 25.72
N ARG A 137 6.33 5.08 26.92
CA ARG A 137 6.36 5.93 28.13
C ARG A 137 7.59 5.63 28.94
N ALA A 138 8.12 6.63 29.62
CA ALA A 138 9.14 6.43 30.64
C ALA A 138 8.83 7.29 31.86
N TYR A 139 9.17 6.77 33.03
CA TYR A 139 8.95 7.44 34.30
C TYR A 139 10.10 7.13 35.26
N ARG A 140 10.38 8.05 36.18
CA ARG A 140 11.35 7.84 37.26
C ARG A 140 10.67 7.28 38.50
N GLY A 141 11.40 6.44 39.24
CA GLY A 141 11.02 6.06 40.60
C GLY A 141 11.14 7.24 41.58
N ALA A 142 10.54 7.11 42.77
CA ALA A 142 10.57 8.14 43.80
C ALA A 142 12.00 8.51 44.25
N ASP A 143 12.92 7.54 44.25
CA ASP A 143 14.33 7.73 44.57
C ASP A 143 15.13 8.43 43.45
N ARG A 144 14.53 8.61 42.28
CA ARG A 144 15.10 9.25 41.08
C ARG A 144 16.35 8.57 40.51
N THR A 145 16.88 7.53 41.15
CA THR A 145 18.02 6.72 40.66
C THR A 145 17.57 5.58 39.77
N ARG A 146 16.26 5.34 39.69
CA ARG A 146 15.63 4.35 38.82
C ARG A 146 14.73 5.01 37.78
N ALA A 147 14.75 4.48 36.56
CA ALA A 147 13.81 4.85 35.51
C ALA A 147 13.27 3.61 34.83
N THR A 148 11.96 3.56 34.63
CA THR A 148 11.30 2.47 33.91
C THR A 148 10.80 3.00 32.58
N PHE A 149 11.17 2.28 31.53
CA PHE A 149 10.67 2.47 30.17
C PHE A 149 9.69 1.35 29.85
N GLU A 150 8.60 1.73 29.20
CA GLU A 150 7.61 0.79 28.68
C GLU A 150 7.22 1.19 27.26
N MET A 151 7.13 0.21 26.37
CA MET A 151 6.54 0.40 25.05
C MET A 151 5.62 -0.76 24.71
N ALA A 152 4.61 -0.47 23.89
CA ALA A 152 3.86 -1.53 23.23
C ALA A 152 4.76 -2.20 22.18
N ALA A 153 4.50 -3.48 21.90
CA ALA A 153 5.11 -4.13 20.75
C ALA A 153 4.89 -3.28 19.48
N PRO A 154 5.91 -3.14 18.62
CA PRO A 154 5.76 -2.40 17.37
C PRO A 154 4.66 -3.06 16.54
N GLN A 155 3.68 -2.28 16.09
CA GLN A 155 2.65 -2.76 15.19
C GLN A 155 3.06 -2.39 13.77
N TRP A 156 3.57 -3.36 13.01
CA TRP A 156 3.85 -3.16 11.58
C TRP A 156 3.23 -4.29 10.76
N LYS A 157 2.95 -3.99 9.49
CA LYS A 157 2.15 -4.84 8.61
C LYS A 157 2.97 -5.46 7.47
N GLY A 158 4.28 -5.65 7.70
CA GLY A 158 5.24 -5.95 6.64
C GLY A 158 6.13 -7.15 6.91
N TYR A 159 5.83 -8.27 6.27
CA TYR A 159 6.82 -9.27 5.86
C TYR A 159 6.42 -9.82 4.51
N LEU A 160 7.39 -10.29 3.73
CA LEU A 160 7.11 -11.00 2.50
C LEU A 160 6.77 -12.45 2.84
N GLY A 161 5.58 -12.89 2.43
CA GLY A 161 5.26 -14.32 2.43
C GLY A 161 6.04 -15.05 1.34
N PRO A 162 6.02 -16.41 1.34
CA PRO A 162 6.68 -17.22 0.31
C PRO A 162 6.17 -16.94 -1.11
N THR A 163 4.93 -16.44 -1.24
CA THR A 163 4.33 -16.02 -2.52
C THR A 163 4.42 -14.52 -2.78
N GLY A 164 5.19 -13.78 -1.98
CA GLY A 164 5.31 -12.32 -2.05
C GLY A 164 4.17 -11.56 -1.38
N GLY A 165 4.24 -10.24 -1.53
CA GLY A 165 3.30 -9.29 -0.92
C GLY A 165 3.61 -9.02 0.55
N ALA A 166 3.63 -7.74 0.95
CA ALA A 166 3.75 -7.35 2.34
C ALA A 166 2.49 -7.77 3.13
N ARG A 167 2.64 -8.75 4.00
CA ARG A 167 1.59 -9.24 4.90
C ARG A 167 1.79 -8.69 6.30
N ALA A 168 0.67 -8.47 7.00
CA ALA A 168 0.70 -8.25 8.43
C ALA A 168 0.96 -9.58 9.15
N ASP A 169 1.85 -9.58 10.14
CA ASP A 169 2.04 -10.77 10.99
C ASP A 169 0.74 -11.10 11.71
N ASP A 170 0.55 -12.37 12.03
CA ASP A 170 -0.60 -12.79 12.82
C ASP A 170 -0.38 -12.38 14.28
N LEU A 171 -1.18 -11.43 14.76
CA LEU A 171 -1.16 -10.96 16.15
C LEU A 171 -1.60 -12.04 17.15
N LYS A 172 -2.05 -13.22 16.74
CA LYS A 172 -2.33 -14.36 17.64
C LYS A 172 -1.23 -15.41 17.60
N LYS A 173 -0.45 -15.47 16.51
CA LYS A 173 0.63 -16.43 16.29
C LYS A 173 1.78 -15.77 15.51
N PRO A 174 2.57 -14.90 16.17
CA PRO A 174 3.58 -14.12 15.48
C PRO A 174 4.70 -15.02 14.98
N THR A 175 5.03 -14.88 13.71
CA THR A 175 6.04 -15.71 13.04
C THR A 175 7.38 -14.99 12.88
N ILE A 176 7.40 -13.67 13.07
CA ILE A 176 8.59 -12.85 12.85
C ILE A 176 9.29 -12.55 14.17
N SER A 177 10.62 -12.52 14.11
CA SER A 177 11.47 -11.99 15.19
C SER A 177 11.70 -10.49 15.02
N VAL A 178 11.54 -9.72 16.10
CA VAL A 178 11.87 -8.29 16.15
C VAL A 178 13.08 -8.08 17.03
N VAL A 179 14.06 -7.34 16.54
CA VAL A 179 15.18 -6.88 17.36
C VAL A 179 14.90 -5.44 17.78
N THR A 180 14.90 -5.18 19.08
CA THR A 180 14.76 -3.83 19.65
C THR A 180 16.03 -3.48 20.39
N GLN A 181 16.66 -2.37 20.00
CA GLN A 181 17.80 -1.79 20.69
C GLN A 181 17.35 -0.55 21.45
N LEU A 182 17.69 -0.49 22.73
CA LEU A 182 17.43 0.62 23.64
C LEU A 182 18.77 1.23 24.05
N GLN A 183 18.98 2.50 23.75
CA GLN A 183 20.17 3.24 24.17
C GLN A 183 19.78 4.35 25.14
N LEU A 184 20.24 4.24 26.38
CA LEU A 184 20.08 5.30 27.36
C LEU A 184 21.22 6.30 27.20
N VAL A 185 20.86 7.54 26.84
CA VAL A 185 21.80 8.62 26.55
C VAL A 185 21.64 9.70 27.61
N ARG A 186 22.74 10.11 28.21
CA ARG A 186 22.78 11.24 29.12
C ARG A 186 22.71 12.54 28.32
N LEU A 187 21.79 13.44 28.67
CA LEU A 187 21.51 14.62 27.86
C LEU A 187 22.66 15.63 27.85
N VAL A 188 23.34 15.80 28.99
CA VAL A 188 24.31 16.89 29.17
C VAL A 188 25.57 16.74 28.32
N ASP A 189 25.97 15.51 27.99
CA ASP A 189 27.20 15.20 27.26
C ASP A 189 26.99 14.23 26.09
N GLY A 190 25.74 13.84 25.83
CA GLY A 190 25.41 12.89 24.77
C GLY A 190 25.97 11.48 24.98
N LYS A 191 26.50 11.17 26.17
CA LYS A 191 27.15 9.88 26.44
C LYS A 191 26.12 8.76 26.51
N VAL A 192 26.36 7.67 25.79
CA VAL A 192 25.59 6.43 25.94
C VAL A 192 26.00 5.77 27.25
N ILE A 193 25.04 5.66 28.17
CA ILE A 193 25.22 5.11 29.52
C ILE A 193 24.91 3.61 29.52
N SER A 194 23.95 3.19 28.71
CA SER A 194 23.56 1.79 28.60
C SER A 194 23.03 1.51 27.20
N THR A 195 23.36 0.34 26.68
CA THR A 195 22.75 -0.22 25.47
C THR A 195 22.20 -1.60 25.80
N VAL A 196 20.94 -1.82 25.46
CA VAL A 196 20.26 -3.10 25.66
C VAL A 196 19.67 -3.53 24.33
N THR A 197 19.94 -4.76 23.93
CA THR A 197 19.35 -5.36 22.73
C THR A 197 18.49 -6.54 23.16
N THR A 198 17.24 -6.56 22.70
CA THR A 198 16.27 -7.61 22.97
C THR A 198 15.69 -8.10 21.66
N THR A 199 15.72 -9.41 21.46
CA THR A 199 14.99 -10.08 20.38
C THR A 199 13.67 -10.60 20.94
N GLN A 200 12.56 -10.25 20.31
CA GLN A 200 11.23 -10.74 20.65
C GLN A 200 10.72 -11.65 19.54
N THR A 201 10.47 -12.90 19.91
CA THR A 201 9.67 -13.87 19.15
C THR A 201 8.27 -13.91 19.76
N GLY A 202 7.21 -14.07 18.98
CA GLY A 202 5.86 -14.11 19.55
C GLY A 202 5.42 -12.75 20.13
N TRP A 203 5.79 -11.66 19.47
CA TRP A 203 5.63 -10.26 19.94
C TRP A 203 4.18 -9.77 20.16
N ALA A 204 3.17 -10.61 19.94
CA ALA A 204 1.77 -10.28 20.12
C ALA A 204 1.43 -9.98 21.59
N GLY A 205 1.02 -8.73 21.86
CA GLY A 205 0.49 -8.33 23.16
C GLY A 205 1.55 -8.09 24.26
N ALA A 206 2.83 -8.36 23.99
CA ALA A 206 3.90 -8.12 24.95
C ALA A 206 4.19 -6.62 25.06
N LYS A 207 4.12 -6.08 26.28
CA LYS A 207 4.76 -4.81 26.60
C LYS A 207 6.25 -5.07 26.80
N LEU A 208 7.10 -4.29 26.13
CA LEU A 208 8.52 -4.27 26.47
C LEU A 208 8.72 -3.30 27.62
N THR A 209 9.02 -3.83 28.80
CA THR A 209 9.36 -3.05 29.98
C THR A 209 10.85 -3.21 30.28
N ARG A 210 11.55 -2.10 30.50
CA ARG A 210 12.95 -2.08 30.91
C ARG A 210 13.19 -1.08 32.03
N THR A 211 13.76 -1.56 33.12
CA THR A 211 14.19 -0.72 34.24
C THR A 211 15.68 -0.45 34.16
N TYR A 212 16.05 0.82 34.30
CA TYR A 212 17.43 1.29 34.46
C TYR A 212 17.63 1.71 35.91
N THR A 213 18.77 1.34 36.47
CA THR A 213 19.16 1.63 37.87
C THR A 213 20.50 2.37 37.89
N GLY A 214 20.87 2.94 39.04
CA GLY A 214 22.15 3.65 39.19
C GLY A 214 22.22 4.98 38.43
N LEU A 215 21.06 5.58 38.12
CA LEU A 215 21.01 6.86 37.41
C LEU A 215 21.30 8.01 38.37
N GLU A 216 22.03 9.01 37.90
CA GLU A 216 22.22 10.25 38.67
C GLU A 216 20.89 11.02 38.80
N ALA A 217 20.44 11.25 40.03
CA ALA A 217 19.12 11.80 40.35
C ALA A 217 18.85 13.20 39.75
N LYS A 218 19.90 14.02 39.61
CA LYS A 218 19.80 15.40 39.08
C LYS A 218 19.98 15.48 37.56
N ARG A 219 20.29 14.39 36.87
CA ARG A 219 20.58 14.42 35.42
C ARG A 219 19.38 13.99 34.59
N ALA A 220 19.24 14.66 33.45
CA ALA A 220 18.29 14.29 32.42
C ALA A 220 18.89 13.24 31.47
N TYR A 221 18.06 12.33 31.00
CA TYR A 221 18.44 11.27 30.07
C TYR A 221 17.36 11.15 29.00
N VAL A 222 17.77 10.61 27.86
CA VAL A 222 16.95 10.31 26.70
C VAL A 222 17.13 8.84 26.38
N LEU A 223 16.05 8.12 26.17
CA LEU A 223 16.12 6.79 25.59
C LEU A 223 15.97 6.89 24.07
N LYS A 224 16.94 6.38 23.31
CA LYS A 224 16.79 6.12 21.88
C LYS A 224 16.35 4.68 21.68
N VAL A 225 15.38 4.47 20.81
CA VAL A 225 14.83 3.14 20.55
C VAL A 225 14.94 2.85 19.06
N THR A 226 15.53 1.72 18.71
CA THR A 226 15.66 1.28 17.33
C THR A 226 15.02 -0.09 17.19
N THR A 227 14.02 -0.21 16.32
CA THR A 227 13.37 -1.50 16.02
C THR A 227 13.76 -1.99 14.63
N ALA A 228 14.08 -3.28 14.54
CA ALA A 228 14.51 -3.95 13.33
C ALA A 228 13.78 -5.28 13.11
N ASN A 229 13.63 -5.67 11.86
CA ASN A 229 13.33 -7.06 11.47
C ASN A 229 14.34 -7.51 10.39
N GLY A 230 14.09 -8.65 9.74
CA GLY A 230 14.94 -9.15 8.63
C GLY A 230 15.09 -8.18 7.45
N TRP A 231 14.21 -7.18 7.32
CA TRP A 231 14.31 -6.13 6.31
C TRP A 231 15.11 -4.92 6.80
N GLY A 232 15.37 -4.80 8.10
CA GLY A 232 16.17 -3.75 8.73
C GLY A 232 15.33 -2.79 9.58
N THR A 233 15.84 -1.57 9.77
CA THR A 233 15.29 -0.55 10.67
C THR A 233 14.76 0.66 9.89
N CYS A 234 13.87 1.43 10.52
CA CYS A 234 13.43 2.73 10.03
C CYS A 234 13.85 3.84 11.00
N THR A 235 14.67 4.78 10.53
CA THR A 235 15.36 5.81 11.34
C THR A 235 14.48 6.96 11.83
N ARG A 236 13.21 7.08 11.41
CA ARG A 236 12.24 8.06 11.97
C ARG A 236 11.85 7.79 13.45
N GLN A 237 12.65 7.02 14.18
CA GLN A 237 12.36 6.40 15.47
C GLN A 237 13.21 6.92 16.64
N ASP A 238 13.84 8.10 16.53
CA ASP A 238 14.42 8.75 17.71
C ASP A 238 13.28 9.34 18.59
N GLY A 239 12.49 8.46 19.20
CA GLY A 239 11.54 8.82 20.23
C GLY A 239 12.31 9.20 21.48
N LYS A 240 12.65 10.48 21.65
CA LYS A 240 13.31 10.95 22.87
C LYS A 240 12.30 11.05 24.00
N ILE A 241 12.31 10.09 24.92
CA ILE A 241 11.56 10.25 26.16
C ILE A 241 12.46 10.92 27.17
N LEU A 242 12.11 12.17 27.52
CA LEU A 242 12.79 12.95 28.53
C LEU A 242 12.49 12.35 29.91
N LEU A 243 13.54 11.87 30.57
CA LEU A 243 13.49 11.62 32.00
C LEU A 243 13.82 12.93 32.70
N ASN A 244 12.79 13.75 32.95
CA ASN A 244 12.93 15.09 33.55
C ASN A 244 13.90 15.06 34.74
N ALA A 245 14.85 16.00 34.73
CA ALA A 245 15.41 16.51 35.97
C ALA A 245 14.30 17.37 36.61
N VAL A 246 14.16 17.31 37.93
CA VAL A 246 13.25 18.23 38.63
C VAL A 246 13.84 19.64 38.53
N PRO A 247 13.04 20.70 38.30
CA PRO A 247 13.49 22.07 38.47
C PRO A 247 14.15 22.23 39.85
N ALA A 248 15.23 23.01 39.90
CA ALA A 248 15.92 23.30 41.15
C ALA A 248 14.96 23.86 42.20
#